data_AF-A0A7X6VEW9-F1
#
_entry.id   AF-A0A7X6VEW9-F1
#
_cell.length_a   1.000
_cell.length_b   1.000
_cell.length_c   1.000
_cell.angle_alpha   90.00
_cell.angle_beta   90.00
_cell.angle_gamma   90.00
#
_symmetry.space_group_name_H-M   'P 1'
#
loop_
_entity.id
_entity.type
_entity.pdbx_description
1 polymer ?
#
loop_
_entity_poly.entity_id
_entity_poly.type
_entity_poly.pdbx_seq_one_letter_code
_entity_poly.pdbx_strand_id
1 'polypeptide(L)'
;KSERFNKSGLIQRISDVIQDNIRTNTYGGHRGALLEKAGITGDRSQFNNLLYNQISDYDTRIDRLNDALLAKENSYYSQFAQLEILINNMNTQSTWLAQQFAY
;
A
#
# COMPACT_ATOMS: atom_id res chain seq x y z
N LYS A 1 39.20 2.90 11.97
CA LYS A 1 38.26 4.05 11.98
C LYS A 1 38.62 5.10 13.04
N SER A 2 38.88 4.70 14.30
CA SER A 2 39.27 5.59 15.41
C SER A 2 40.52 6.45 15.15
N GLU A 3 41.59 5.88 14.58
CA GLU A 3 42.81 6.64 14.26
C GLU A 3 42.61 7.74 13.22
N ARG A 4 41.81 7.47 12.18
CA ARG A 4 41.50 8.46 11.13
C ARG A 4 40.57 9.53 11.68
N PHE A 5 39.62 9.18 12.55
CA PHE A 5 38.76 10.16 13.23
C PHE A 5 39.57 11.15 14.08
N ASN A 6 40.54 10.66 14.86
CA ASN A 6 41.39 11.50 15.72
C ASN A 6 42.44 12.33 14.95
N LYS A 7 42.81 11.91 13.73
CA LYS A 7 43.81 12.60 12.87
C LYS A 7 43.20 13.44 11.73
N SER A 8 41.88 13.39 11.51
CA SER A 8 41.19 14.09 10.41
C SER A 8 40.44 15.33 10.88
N GLY A 9 40.69 16.46 10.20
CA GLY A 9 39.99 17.73 10.44
C GLY A 9 38.49 17.67 10.16
N LEU A 10 37.74 18.66 10.66
CA LEU A 10 36.26 18.71 10.58
C LEU A 10 35.72 18.48 9.16
N ILE A 11 36.30 19.13 8.15
CA ILE A 11 35.89 19.00 6.75
C ILE A 11 36.01 17.57 6.23
N GLN A 12 37.04 16.83 6.64
CA GLN A 12 37.22 15.43 6.26
C GLN A 12 36.14 14.54 6.88
N ARG A 13 35.73 14.82 8.13
CA ARG A 13 34.64 14.09 8.79
C ARG A 13 33.30 14.35 8.10
N ILE A 14 33.03 15.59 7.70
CA ILE A 14 31.82 15.93 6.94
C ILE A 14 31.83 15.23 5.58
N SER A 15 32.96 15.23 4.89
CA SER A 15 33.12 14.53 3.62
C SER A 15 32.87 13.03 3.75
N ASP A 16 33.43 12.38 4.78
CA ASP A 16 33.20 10.96 5.05
C ASP A 16 31.71 10.65 5.27
N VAL A 17 30.99 11.47 6.05
CA VAL A 17 29.55 11.29 6.28
C VAL A 17 28.76 11.41 4.98
N ILE A 18 29.06 12.42 4.17
CA ILE A 18 28.39 12.61 2.87
C ILE A 18 28.64 11.39 1.99
N GLN A 19 29.90 10.97 1.85
CA GLN A 19 30.28 9.82 1.02
C GLN A 19 29.65 8.51 1.51
N ASP A 20 29.62 8.26 2.82
CA ASP A 20 28.95 7.08 3.39
C ASP A 20 27.43 7.05 3.06
N ASN A 21 26.83 8.19 2.73
CA ASN A 21 25.41 8.29 2.36
C ASN A 21 25.15 8.27 0.84
N ILE A 22 25.99 8.94 0.04
CA ILE A 22 25.70 9.17 -1.40
C ILE A 22 26.51 8.31 -2.36
N ARG A 23 27.52 7.58 -1.88
CA ARG A 23 28.42 6.84 -2.77
C ARG A 23 27.69 5.83 -3.64
N THR A 24 28.10 5.76 -4.91
CA THR A 24 27.55 4.82 -5.90
C THR A 24 28.37 3.54 -6.02
N ASN A 25 29.61 3.55 -5.54
CA ASN A 25 30.45 2.37 -5.48
C ASN A 25 30.09 1.48 -4.27
N THR A 26 30.26 0.18 -4.45
CA THR A 26 30.06 -0.79 -3.38
C THR A 26 31.33 -0.87 -2.54
N TYR A 27 31.19 -0.64 -1.24
CA TYR A 27 32.29 -0.79 -0.28
C TYR A 27 31.79 -1.54 0.95
N GLY A 28 32.42 -2.67 1.27
CA GLY A 28 31.99 -3.52 2.38
C GLY A 28 30.60 -4.15 2.18
N GLY A 29 30.22 -4.43 0.93
CA GLY A 29 28.96 -5.10 0.59
C GLY A 29 27.75 -4.18 0.39
N HIS A 30 27.87 -2.87 0.69
CA HIS A 30 26.77 -1.91 0.57
C HIS A 30 27.22 -0.62 -0.11
N ARG A 31 26.33 0.02 -0.86
CA ARG A 31 26.55 1.38 -1.38
C ARG A 31 26.17 2.42 -0.32
N GLY A 32 26.07 3.68 -0.71
CA GLY A 32 25.67 4.76 0.19
C GLY A 32 24.29 4.52 0.80
N ALA A 33 24.11 4.86 2.08
CA ALA A 33 22.87 4.56 2.80
C ALA A 33 21.60 5.17 2.18
N LEU A 34 21.68 6.38 1.58
CA LEU A 34 20.54 6.98 0.87
C LEU A 34 20.27 6.28 -0.45
N LEU A 35 21.32 5.73 -1.06
CA LEU A 35 21.23 5.01 -2.32
C LEU A 35 20.54 3.66 -2.16
N GLU A 36 20.86 2.91 -1.10
CA GLU A 36 20.18 1.65 -0.79
C GLU A 36 18.68 1.89 -0.48
N LYS A 37 18.34 3.10 0.00
CA LYS A 37 16.96 3.47 0.28
C LYS A 37 16.18 3.87 -0.98
N ALA A 38 16.75 4.71 -1.84
CA ALA A 38 16.02 5.33 -2.96
C ALA A 38 16.39 4.79 -4.34
N GLY A 39 17.53 4.10 -4.46
CA GLY A 39 18.09 3.66 -5.74
C GLY A 39 18.67 4.81 -6.59
N ILE A 40 19.16 4.46 -7.78
CA ILE A 40 19.53 5.42 -8.84
C ILE A 40 18.80 5.05 -10.13
N THR A 41 18.20 6.04 -10.79
CA THR A 41 17.63 5.88 -12.13
C THR A 41 18.67 5.41 -13.14
N GLY A 42 18.35 4.36 -13.90
CA GLY A 42 19.25 3.75 -14.89
C GLY A 42 20.25 2.75 -14.33
N ASP A 43 20.27 2.51 -13.01
CA ASP A 43 21.05 1.47 -12.36
C ASP A 43 20.14 0.33 -11.87
N ARG A 44 20.73 -0.84 -11.58
CA ARG A 44 20.01 -2.01 -11.04
C ARG A 44 19.24 -1.72 -9.75
N SER A 45 19.69 -0.75 -8.95
CA SER A 45 19.03 -0.32 -7.71
C SER A 45 17.75 0.48 -7.96
N GLN A 46 17.44 0.94 -9.19
CA GLN A 46 16.23 1.70 -9.51
C GLN A 46 14.95 0.98 -9.04
N PHE A 47 14.90 -0.33 -9.26
CA PHE A 47 13.75 -1.18 -8.90
C PHE A 47 14.10 -2.19 -7.79
N ASN A 48 15.26 -2.02 -7.16
CA ASN A 48 15.72 -2.88 -6.07
C ASN A 48 16.28 -2.00 -4.95
N ASN A 49 15.37 -1.30 -4.28
CA ASN A 49 15.65 -0.44 -3.14
C ASN A 49 14.45 -0.44 -2.17
N LEU A 50 14.68 0.06 -0.95
CA LEU A 50 13.66 0.04 0.10
C LEU A 50 12.37 0.77 -0.32
N LEU A 51 12.47 1.97 -0.89
CA LEU A 51 11.30 2.78 -1.24
C LEU A 51 10.48 2.14 -2.35
N TYR A 52 11.14 1.60 -3.38
CA TYR A 52 10.46 0.87 -4.45
C TYR A 52 9.68 -0.33 -3.91
N ASN A 53 10.30 -1.12 -3.04
CA ASN A 53 9.65 -2.28 -2.42
C ASN A 53 8.45 -1.87 -1.56
N GLN A 54 8.56 -0.78 -0.80
CA GLN A 54 7.47 -0.24 0.00
C GLN A 54 6.31 0.27 -0.85
N ILE A 55 6.61 0.99 -1.94
CA ILE A 55 5.59 1.47 -2.88
C ILE A 55 4.86 0.28 -3.51
N SER A 56 5.61 -0.72 -3.99
CA SER A 56 5.03 -1.92 -4.60
C SER A 56 4.14 -2.72 -3.63
N ASP A 57 4.52 -2.81 -2.34
CA ASP A 57 3.69 -3.42 -1.30
C ASP A 57 2.40 -2.61 -1.06
N TYR A 58 2.50 -1.27 -1.02
CA TYR A 58 1.33 -0.41 -0.89
C TYR A 58 0.39 -0.52 -2.09
N ASP A 59 0.91 -0.54 -3.32
CA ASP A 59 0.11 -0.72 -4.54
C ASP A 59 -0.64 -2.06 -4.48
N THR A 60 0.06 -3.15 -4.15
CA THR A 60 -0.55 -4.48 -3.97
C THR A 60 -1.66 -4.47 -2.91
N ARG A 61 -1.45 -3.74 -1.81
CA ARG A 61 -2.44 -3.61 -0.75
C ARG A 61 -3.66 -2.80 -1.19
N ILE A 62 -3.45 -1.72 -1.95
CA ILE A 62 -4.51 -0.89 -2.51
C ILE A 62 -5.38 -1.73 -3.45
N ASP A 63 -4.78 -2.52 -4.34
CA ASP A 63 -5.51 -3.38 -5.27
C ASP A 63 -6.41 -4.38 -4.52
N ARG A 64 -5.87 -5.06 -3.50
CA ARG A 64 -6.66 -5.98 -2.67
C ARG A 64 -7.80 -5.30 -1.93
N LEU A 65 -7.60 -4.06 -1.48
CA LEU A 65 -8.64 -3.30 -0.80
C LEU A 65 -9.74 -2.86 -1.77
N ASN A 66 -9.38 -2.51 -3.01
CA ASN A 66 -10.34 -2.19 -4.06
C ASN A 66 -11.18 -3.41 -4.43
N ASP A 67 -10.56 -4.59 -4.61
CA ASP A 67 -11.28 -5.84 -4.87
C ASP A 67 -12.26 -6.17 -3.74
N ALA A 68 -11.82 -6.02 -2.48
CA ALA A 68 -12.67 -6.24 -1.31
C ALA A 68 -13.83 -5.24 -1.23
N LEU A 69 -13.61 -3.99 -1.63
CA LEU A 69 -14.64 -2.96 -1.68
C LEU A 69 -15.70 -3.30 -2.74
N LEU A 70 -15.28 -3.68 -3.94
CA LEU A 70 -16.18 -4.09 -5.03
C LEU A 70 -16.98 -5.35 -4.64
N ALA A 71 -16.36 -6.31 -3.96
CA ALA A 71 -17.07 -7.49 -3.47
C ALA A 71 -18.15 -7.14 -2.44
N LYS A 72 -17.86 -6.20 -1.52
CA LYS A 72 -18.84 -5.71 -0.55
C LYS A 72 -19.99 -4.95 -1.20
N GLU A 73 -19.68 -4.09 -2.17
CA GLU A 73 -20.67 -3.36 -2.94
C GLU A 73 -21.64 -4.32 -3.65
N ASN A 74 -21.12 -5.31 -4.37
CA ASN A 74 -21.94 -6.33 -5.04
C ASN A 74 -22.80 -7.15 -4.07
N SER A 75 -22.25 -7.47 -2.88
CA SER A 75 -23.00 -8.15 -1.83
C SER A 75 -24.18 -7.28 -1.34
N TYR A 76 -23.96 -5.99 -1.10
CA TYR A 76 -25.02 -5.09 -0.68
C TYR A 76 -26.08 -4.87 -1.75
N TYR A 77 -25.70 -4.74 -3.02
CA TYR A 77 -26.66 -4.70 -4.13
C TYR A 77 -27.52 -5.97 -4.18
N SER A 78 -26.91 -7.14 -4.00
CA SER A 78 -27.63 -8.42 -4.01
C SER A 78 -28.61 -8.54 -2.84
N GLN A 79 -28.20 -8.08 -1.64
CA GLN A 79 -29.07 -8.04 -0.46
C GLN A 79 -30.23 -7.07 -0.67
N PHE A 80 -29.96 -5.89 -1.24
CA PHE A 80 -30.98 -4.89 -1.53
C PHE A 80 -32.03 -5.43 -2.52
N ALA A 81 -31.60 -6.07 -3.62
CA ALA A 81 -32.52 -6.69 -4.57
C ALA A 81 -33.40 -7.79 -3.93
N GLN A 82 -32.83 -8.59 -3.01
CA GLN A 82 -33.61 -9.58 -2.25
C GLN A 82 -34.63 -8.91 -1.32
N LEU A 83 -34.27 -7.81 -0.67
CA LEU A 83 -35.18 -7.03 0.16
C LEU A 83 -36.32 -6.42 -0.66
N GLU A 84 -36.04 -5.91 -1.87
CA GLU A 84 -37.08 -5.42 -2.78
C GLU A 84 -38.08 -6.52 -3.15
N ILE A 85 -37.58 -7.72 -3.50
CA ILE A 85 -38.44 -8.88 -3.79
C ILE A 85 -39.28 -9.25 -2.55
N LEU A 86 -38.67 -9.28 -1.36
CA LEU A 86 -39.36 -9.60 -0.12
C LEU A 86 -40.46 -8.58 0.20
N ILE A 87 -40.17 -7.28 0.09
CA ILE A 87 -41.15 -6.21 0.32
C ILE A 87 -42.32 -6.33 -0.65
N ASN A 88 -42.04 -6.60 -1.94
CA ASN A 88 -43.09 -6.80 -2.94
C ASN A 88 -43.99 -8.00 -2.57
N ASN A 89 -43.38 -9.13 -2.19
CA ASN A 89 -44.12 -10.30 -1.73
C ASN A 89 -44.96 -10.02 -0.47
N MET A 90 -44.40 -9.30 0.50
CA MET A 90 -45.09 -8.91 1.73
C MET A 90 -46.28 -7.98 1.47
N ASN A 91 -46.16 -7.05 0.53
CA ASN A 91 -47.27 -6.17 0.12
C ASN A 91 -48.42 -6.96 -0.49
N THR A 92 -48.11 -7.95 -1.34
CA THR A 92 -49.12 -8.88 -1.89
C THR A 92 -49.78 -9.71 -0.80
N GLN A 93 -49.01 -10.26 0.15
CA GLN A 93 -49.53 -11.02 1.29
C GLN A 93 -50.43 -10.17 2.20
N SER A 94 -50.02 -8.95 2.51
CA SER A 94 -50.79 -8.01 3.33
C SER A 94 -52.14 -7.68 2.68
N THR A 95 -52.15 -7.48 1.36
CA THR A 95 -53.37 -7.22 0.59
C THR A 95 -54.31 -8.43 0.63
N TRP A 96 -53.77 -9.65 0.46
CA TRP A 96 -54.56 -10.88 0.56
C TRP A 96 -55.15 -11.07 1.95
N LEU A 97 -54.38 -10.84 3.02
CA LEU A 97 -54.86 -10.88 4.39
C LEU A 97 -55.96 -9.84 4.64
N ALA A 98 -55.77 -8.60 4.17
CA ALA A 98 -56.77 -7.55 4.31
C ALA A 98 -58.10 -7.92 3.63
N GLN A 99 -58.05 -8.54 2.45
CA GLN A 99 -59.25 -9.06 1.77
C GLN A 99 -59.94 -10.16 2.57
N GLN A 100 -59.19 -11.06 3.21
CA GLN A 100 -59.75 -12.15 4.01
C GLN A 100 -60.43 -11.67 5.30
N PHE A 101 -59.98 -10.57 5.88
CA PHE A 101 -60.56 -9.96 7.10
C PHE A 101 -61.61 -8.86 6.81
N ALA A 102 -61.81 -8.50 5.54
CA ALA A 102 -62.80 -7.50 5.14
C ALA A 102 -64.22 -8.09 4.94
N TYR A 103 -64.35 -9.42 4.95
CA TYR A 103 -65.61 -10.16 4.96
C TYR A 103 -65.89 -10.73 6.36
#